data_AF-K0SGY1-F1
#
_entry.id   AF-K0SGY1-F1
#
_cell.length_a   1.000
_cell.length_b   1.000
_cell.length_c   1.000
_cell.angle_alpha   90.00
_cell.angle_beta   90.00
_cell.angle_gamma   90.00
#
_symmetry.space_group_name_H-M   'P 1'
#
loop_
_entity.id
_entity.type
_entity.pdbx_description
1 polymer ?
#
loop_
_entity_poly.entity_id
_entity_poly.type
_entity_poly.pdbx_seq_one_letter_code
_entity_poly.pdbx_strand_id
1 'polypeptide(L)' 'MLIVWPTARVLGSFQLDKNTNCGDTLLVGEREFEVVTARSQFKYAGGKRFVMTRKILEVKEITSRLQQCYQYTPDQTT' A
#
# COMPACT_ATOMS: atom_id res chain seq x y z
N MET A 1 10.13 -7.87 2.93
CA MET A 1 9.43 -6.93 2.03
C MET A 1 9.68 -5.52 2.55
N LEU A 2 9.93 -4.52 1.68
CA LEU A 2 10.33 -3.16 2.11
C LEU A 2 9.21 -2.17 1.81
N ILE A 3 8.86 -1.32 2.79
CA ILE A 3 7.88 -0.24 2.63
C ILE A 3 8.62 1.10 2.61
N VAL A 4 8.32 1.94 1.60
CA VAL A 4 8.99 3.24 1.39
C VAL A 4 7.94 4.36 1.35
N TRP A 5 8.19 5.42 2.10
CA TRP A 5 7.39 6.65 2.14
C TRP A 5 8.00 7.71 1.19
N PRO A 6 7.24 8.72 0.68
CA PRO A 6 7.72 9.71 -0.30
C PRO A 6 9.03 10.44 0.07
N THR A 7 9.40 10.52 1.35
CA THR A 7 10.72 11.01 1.79
C THR A 7 11.64 9.86 2.22
N ALA A 8 11.84 8.85 1.37
CA ALA A 8 12.85 7.79 1.49
C ALA A 8 13.03 7.12 2.89
N ARG A 9 12.04 7.23 3.78
CA ARG A 9 12.10 6.68 5.13
C ARG A 9 11.58 5.26 5.07
N VAL A 10 12.46 4.32 5.36
CA VAL A 10 12.08 2.92 5.55
C VAL A 10 11.30 2.82 6.85
N LEU A 11 10.02 2.44 6.76
CA LEU A 11 9.15 2.27 7.93
C LEU A 11 9.47 0.98 8.70
N GLY A 12 10.21 0.05 8.08
CA GLY A 12 10.64 -1.21 8.66
C GLY A 12 10.57 -2.38 7.68
N SER A 13 10.80 -3.59 8.20
CA SER A 13 10.62 -4.85 7.46
C SER A 13 9.43 -5.62 8.04
N PHE A 14 8.39 -5.82 7.24
CA PHE A 14 7.16 -6.49 7.67
C PHE A 14 6.92 -7.76 6.87
N GLN A 15 6.27 -8.74 7.52
CA GLN A 15 5.62 -9.83 6.79
C GLN A 15 4.30 -9.29 6.25
N LEU A 16 4.17 -9.36 4.94
CA LEU A 16 3.04 -8.83 4.19
C LEU A 16 2.52 -9.95 3.29
N ASP A 17 1.22 -9.97 3.05
CA ASP A 17 0.65 -10.92 2.10
C ASP A 17 1.27 -10.67 0.71
N LYS A 18 1.67 -11.76 0.05
CA LYS A 18 2.20 -11.72 -1.32
C LYS A 18 1.19 -11.14 -2.30
N ASN A 19 -0.10 -11.17 -1.97
CA ASN A 19 -1.19 -10.64 -2.78
C ASN A 19 -1.46 -9.14 -2.57
N THR A 20 -0.82 -8.50 -1.59
CA THR A 20 -1.04 -7.07 -1.28
C THR A 20 -0.76 -6.18 -2.49
N ASN A 21 -1.73 -5.44 -3.02
CA ASN A 21 -1.58 -4.61 -4.21
C ASN A 21 -2.02 -3.16 -3.95
N CYS A 22 -1.99 -2.34 -5.00
CA CYS A 22 -2.44 -0.95 -4.92
C CYS A 22 -3.91 -0.87 -4.48
N GLY A 23 -4.22 0.07 -3.59
CA GLY A 23 -5.54 0.24 -2.97
C GLY A 23 -5.73 -0.55 -1.67
N ASP A 24 -4.84 -1.49 -1.35
CA ASP A 24 -4.90 -2.18 -0.07
C ASP A 24 -4.48 -1.25 1.07
N THR A 25 -5.10 -1.44 2.24
CA THR A 25 -4.74 -0.74 3.47
C THR A 25 -3.84 -1.60 4.34
N LEU A 26 -2.77 -0.99 4.85
CA LEU A 26 -1.79 -1.62 5.72
C LEU A 26 -1.78 -0.93 7.07
N LEU A 27 -1.92 -1.73 8.13
CA LEU A 27 -1.70 -1.28 9.49
C LEU A 27 -0.25 -1.56 9.87
N VAL A 28 0.52 -0.49 10.11
CA VAL A 28 1.91 -0.59 10.54
C VAL A 28 2.07 0.12 11.88
N GLY A 29 2.17 -0.65 12.96
CA GLY A 29 2.07 -0.12 14.32
C GLY A 29 0.65 0.40 14.58
N GLU A 30 0.52 1.68 14.92
CA GLU A 30 -0.77 2.36 15.16
C GLU A 30 -1.21 3.24 13.99
N ARG A 31 -0.56 3.12 12.83
CA ARG A 31 -0.80 3.99 11.67
C ARG A 31 -1.30 3.18 10.49
N GLU A 32 -2.28 3.73 9.80
CA GLU A 32 -2.82 3.17 8.57
C GLU A 32 -2.16 3.80 7.35
N PHE A 33 -1.88 2.96 6.36
CA PHE A 33 -1.26 3.36 5.12
C PHE A 33 -1.98 2.74 3.94
N GLU A 34 -2.24 3.52 2.92
CA GLU A 34 -2.75 3.03 1.64
C GLU A 34 -1.58 2.69 0.72
N VAL A 35 -1.60 1.53 0.08
CA VAL A 35 -0.62 1.16 -0.93
C VAL A 35 -0.92 1.92 -2.22
N VAL A 36 -0.02 2.82 -2.60
CA VAL A 36 -0.14 3.63 -3.82
C VAL A 36 0.50 2.90 -5.00
N THR A 37 1.67 2.30 -4.76
CA THR A 37 2.41 1.56 -5.79
C THR A 37 2.90 0.23 -5.22
N ALA A 38 2.66 -0.87 -5.95
CA ALA A 38 3.24 -2.17 -5.65
C ALA A 38 4.20 -2.58 -6.78
N ARG A 39 5.48 -2.82 -6.46
CA ARG A 39 6.48 -3.32 -7.41
C ARG A 39 7.04 -4.64 -6.95
N SER A 40 7.00 -5.63 -7.84
CA SER A 40 7.56 -6.95 -7.60
C SER A 40 8.78 -7.19 -8.46
N GLN A 41 9.86 -7.66 -7.85
CA GLN A 41 11.09 -8.06 -8.52
C GLN A 41 11.16 -9.59 -8.51
N PHE A 42 11.46 -10.15 -9.68
CA PHE A 42 11.56 -11.57 -9.89
C PHE A 42 12.96 -11.92 -10.38
N LYS A 43 13.44 -13.10 -10.01
CA LYS A 43 14.65 -13.69 -10.55
C LYS A 43 14.32 -15.00 -11.24
N TYR A 44 14.94 -15.25 -12.37
CA TYR A 44 14.85 -16.55 -13.04
C TYR A 44 15.70 -17.56 -12.26
N ALA A 45 15.05 -18.57 -11.68
CA ALA A 45 15.70 -19.55 -10.83
C ALA A 45 15.99 -20.82 -11.63
N GLY A 46 17.29 -21.09 -11.84
CA GLY A 46 17.80 -22.38 -12.32
C GLY A 46 17.24 -22.82 -13.68
N GLY A 47 16.92 -21.89 -14.58
CA GLY A 47 16.46 -22.27 -15.92
C GLY A 47 14.99 -22.70 -16.02
N LYS A 48 14.21 -22.66 -14.93
CA LYS A 48 12.87 -23.27 -14.88
C LYS A 48 11.73 -22.28 -14.70
N ARG A 49 11.83 -21.40 -13.69
CA ARG A 49 10.72 -20.49 -13.33
C ARG A 49 11.20 -19.17 -12.76
N PHE A 50 10.37 -18.14 -12.91
CA PHE A 50 10.54 -16.89 -12.19
C PHE A 50 10.07 -17.05 -10.75
N VAL A 51 10.90 -16.61 -9.81
CA VAL A 51 10.58 -16.57 -8.38
C VAL A 51 10.64 -15.12 -7.92
N MET A 52 9.59 -14.65 -7.25
CA MET A 52 9.58 -13.30 -6.66
C MET A 52 10.62 -13.24 -5.55
N THR A 53 11.63 -12.38 -5.70
CA THR A 53 12.72 -12.21 -4.72
C THR A 53 12.47 -11.03 -3.81
N ARG A 54 11.78 -10.00 -4.31
CA ARG A 54 11.50 -8.80 -3.54
C ARG A 54 10.17 -8.20 -3.97
N LYS A 55 9.46 -7.63 -3.00
CA LYS A 55 8.33 -6.76 -3.24
C LYS A 55 8.56 -5.45 -2.49
N ILE A 56 8.26 -4.34 -3.15
CA ILE A 56 8.45 -2.99 -2.66
C ILE A 56 7.10 -2.31 -2.76
N LEU A 57 6.59 -1.80 -1.64
CA LEU A 57 5.37 -1.04 -1.60
C LEU A 57 5.70 0.43 -1.31
N GLU A 58 5.17 1.31 -2.15
CA GLU A 58 5.11 2.74 -1.85
C GLU A 58 3.76 3.00 -1.23
N VAL A 59 3.78 3.60 -0.05
CA VAL A 59 2.57 3.79 0.75
C VAL A 59 2.39 5.25 1.13
N LYS A 60 1.13 5.65 1.28
CA LYS A 60 0.74 6.96 1.76
C LYS A 60 0.01 6.80 3.09
N GLU A 61 0.37 7.60 4.07
CA GLU A 61 -0.28 7.57 5.38
C GLU A 61 -1.73 8.04 5.23
N ILE A 62 -2.66 7.21 5.70
CA ILE A 62 -4.06 7.59 5.85
C ILE A 62 -4.13 8.42 7.12
N THR A 63 -3.90 9.71 6.98
CA THR A 63 -4.36 10.65 8.01
C THR A 63 -5.87 10.66 7.88
N SER A 64 -6.57 10.12 8.89
CA SER A 64 -8.04 10.09 8.93
C SER A 64 -8.60 11.47 8.59
N ARG A 65 -8.97 11.69 7.32
CA ARG A 65 -9.80 12.83 6.90
C ARG A 65 -11.25 12.52 7.22
N LEU A 66 -11.52 12.07 8.44
CA LEU A 66 -12.87 11.87 8.97
C LEU A 66 -13.43 13.19 9.52
N GLN A 67 -13.38 14.27 8.72
CA GLN A 67 -14.08 15.51 9.08
C GLN A 67 -14.78 16.28 7.95
N GLN A 68 -14.65 15.94 6.65
CA GLN A 68 -15.30 16.80 5.62
C GLN A 68 -16.06 16.10 4.49
N CYS A 69 -16.24 14.78 4.52
CA CYS A 69 -17.04 14.09 3.50
C CYS A 69 -18.45 13.67 3.99
N TYR A 70 -18.89 14.16 5.15
CA TYR A 70 -20.31 14.19 5.52
C TYR A 70 -20.85 15.58 5.20
N GLN A 71 -21.25 15.80 3.95
CA GLN A 71 -22.30 16.73 3.50
C GLN A 71 -22.06 16.98 2.01
N TYR A 72 -22.65 16.17 1.15
CA TYR A 72 -23.20 16.64 -0.12
C TYR A 72 -24.10 15.53 -0.67
N THR A 73 -25.35 15.55 -0.21
CA THR A 73 -26.50 15.05 -0.97
C THR A 73 -27.51 16.19 -1.04
N PRO A 74 -27.59 16.94 -2.15
CA PRO A 74 -28.84 17.54 -2.53
C PRO A 74 -29.61 16.46 -3.29
N ASP A 75 -30.36 15.61 -2.56
CA ASP A 75 -31.47 14.90 -3.17
C ASP A 75 -32.62 15.90 -3.41
N GLN A 76 -33.22 15.76 -4.59
CA GLN A 76 -34.00 16.73 -5.34
C GLN A 76 -35.38 17.01 -4.74
N THR A 77 -35.97 18.17 -5.01
CA THR A 77 -37.44 18.29 -5.08
C THR A 77 -37.85 19.27 -6.17
N THR A 78 -38.72 18.79 -7.05
CA THR A 78 -39.45 19.50 -8.11
C THR A 78 -40.34 20.59 -7.54
#